data_AF-A0A087K3H2-F1
#
_entry.id   AF-A0A087K3H2-F1
#
_cell.length_a   1.000
_cell.length_b   1.000
_cell.length_c   1.000
_cell.angle_alpha   90.00
_cell.angle_beta   90.00
_cell.angle_gamma   90.00
#
_symmetry.space_group_name_H-M   'P 1'
#
loop_
_entity.id
_entity.type
_entity.pdbx_description
1 polymer ?
#
loop_
_entity_poly.entity_id
_entity_poly.type
_entity_poly.pdbx_seq_one_letter_code
_entity_poly.pdbx_strand_id
1 'polypeptide(L)' 'MARYGLPDSAWVKSSYSGDNGGTCVETQPTPDGLVAVGDSKDRSLGAHTFGREQWRTFVTAVQDGSL' A
#
# COMPACT_ATOMS: atom_id res chain seq x y z
N MET A 1 17.24 2.18 0.63
CA MET A 1 16.60 3.03 1.66
C MET A 1 15.38 2.28 2.14
N ALA A 2 15.20 2.09 3.45
CA ALA A 2 13.97 1.48 4.00
C ALA A 2 12.75 2.13 3.35
N ARG A 3 11.69 1.38 3.10
CA ARG A 3 10.57 1.74 2.19
C ARG A 3 9.97 3.10 2.55
N TYR A 4 10.48 4.15 1.90
CA TYR A 4 10.17 5.55 2.21
C TYR A 4 10.60 6.04 3.63
N GLY A 5 11.64 5.45 4.23
CA GLY A 5 12.10 5.76 5.58
C GLY A 5 11.12 5.36 6.68
N LEU A 6 10.16 4.50 6.37
CA LEU A 6 9.07 4.12 7.28
C LEU A 6 9.44 2.92 8.16
N PRO A 7 8.91 2.85 9.40
CA PRO A 7 9.11 1.70 10.28
C PRO A 7 8.37 0.46 9.77
N ASP A 8 9.04 -0.69 9.76
CA ASP A 8 8.45 -1.94 9.24
C ASP A 8 7.22 -2.43 10.02
N SER A 9 7.10 -2.08 11.30
CA SER A 9 6.01 -2.54 12.19
C SER A 9 4.66 -1.87 11.94
N ALA A 10 4.62 -0.76 11.20
CA ALA A 10 3.38 0.00 10.97
C ALA A 10 2.70 -0.34 9.64
N TRP A 11 3.30 -1.20 8.82
CA TRP A 11 2.72 -1.67 7.56
C TRP A 11 1.51 -2.58 7.83
N VAL A 12 0.41 -2.30 7.15
CA VAL A 12 -0.81 -3.10 7.19
C VAL A 12 -0.95 -3.85 5.88
N LYS A 13 -0.95 -5.18 5.97
CA LYS A 13 -1.25 -6.05 4.83
C LYS A 13 -2.75 -6.04 4.55
N SER A 14 -3.12 -5.99 3.26
CA SER A 14 -4.53 -6.04 2.86
C SER A 14 -5.21 -7.34 3.31
N SER A 15 -6.45 -7.27 3.79
CA SER A 15 -7.24 -8.46 4.18
C SER A 15 -7.60 -9.37 2.99
N TYR A 16 -7.57 -8.82 1.77
CA TYR A 16 -7.75 -9.61 0.54
C TYR A 16 -6.48 -10.35 0.14
N SER A 17 -5.40 -10.20 0.91
CA SER A 17 -4.13 -10.86 0.68
C SER A 17 -4.06 -12.27 1.32
N GLY A 18 -4.90 -13.20 0.84
CA GLY A 18 -5.02 -14.57 1.36
C GLY A 18 -3.86 -15.54 1.04
N ASP A 19 -3.84 -16.67 1.75
CA ASP A 19 -2.72 -17.64 1.78
C ASP A 19 -2.56 -18.53 0.53
N ASN A 20 -3.53 -18.53 -0.40
CA ASN A 20 -3.45 -19.32 -1.65
C ASN A 20 -2.61 -18.61 -2.76
N GLY A 21 -1.48 -18.00 -2.38
CA GLY A 21 -0.55 -17.29 -3.27
C GLY A 21 -0.75 -15.76 -3.37
N GLY A 22 -1.71 -15.23 -2.62
CA GLY A 22 -2.24 -13.87 -2.73
C GLY A 22 -1.69 -12.89 -1.71
N THR A 23 -0.39 -12.61 -1.65
CA THR A 23 0.14 -11.55 -0.76
C THR A 23 0.85 -10.47 -1.54
N CYS A 24 0.14 -9.48 -2.08
CA CYS A 24 0.73 -8.55 -3.05
C CYS A 24 0.82 -7.08 -2.58
N VAL A 25 0.06 -6.66 -1.56
CA VAL A 25 -0.02 -5.24 -1.20
C VAL A 25 -0.05 -5.04 0.31
N GLU A 26 0.82 -4.16 0.79
CA GLU A 26 0.78 -3.57 2.11
C GLU A 26 0.79 -2.04 2.02
N THR A 27 0.14 -1.38 2.98
CA THR A 27 0.04 0.08 3.00
C THR A 27 0.45 0.64 4.36
N GLN A 28 0.91 1.88 4.36
CA GLN A 28 1.19 2.62 5.59
C GLN A 28 0.99 4.13 5.37
N PRO A 29 0.38 4.87 6.32
CA PRO A 29 0.41 6.32 6.30
C PRO A 29 1.83 6.85 6.55
N THR A 30 2.19 7.93 5.86
CA THR A 30 3.47 8.61 6.05
C THR A 30 3.32 9.83 6.97
N PRO A 31 4.40 10.30 7.62
CA PRO A 31 4.36 11.50 8.46
C PRO A 31 3.95 12.78 7.72
N ASP A 32 4.24 12.87 6.43
CA ASP A 32 3.90 13.99 5.53
C ASP A 32 2.49 13.86 4.92
N GLY A 33 1.68 12.91 5.37
CA GLY A 33 0.25 12.81 5.03
C GLY A 33 -0.06 12.02 3.75
N LEU A 34 0.92 11.31 3.20
CA LEU A 34 0.76 10.43 2.05
C LEU A 34 0.34 9.01 2.49
N VAL A 35 0.01 8.20 1.49
CA VAL A 35 -0.17 6.75 1.64
C VAL A 35 0.96 6.07 0.89
N ALA A 36 1.80 5.35 1.62
CA ALA A 36 2.81 4.46 1.04
C ALA A 36 2.16 3.10 0.73
N VAL A 37 2.45 2.56 -0.45
CA VAL A 37 1.95 1.30 -0.97
C VAL A 37 3.16 0.49 -1.42
N GLY A 38 3.31 -0.71 -0.88
CA GLY A 38 4.45 -1.56 -1.16
C GLY A 38 4.04 -2.99 -1.50
N ASP A 39 4.93 -3.67 -2.23
CA ASP A 39 4.80 -5.09 -2.51
C ASP A 39 5.27 -5.89 -1.29
N SER A 40 4.37 -6.71 -0.72
CA SER A 40 4.71 -7.57 0.41
C SER A 40 5.59 -8.76 0.05
N LYS A 41 5.70 -9.13 -1.23
CA LYS A 41 6.57 -10.20 -1.75
C LYS A 41 8.00 -9.73 -1.95
N ASP A 42 8.17 -8.48 -2.35
CA ASP A 42 9.47 -7.88 -2.58
C ASP A 42 9.58 -6.49 -1.96
N ARG A 43 9.87 -6.50 -0.66
CA ARG A 43 10.09 -5.27 0.13
C ARG A 43 11.31 -4.48 -0.33
N SER A 44 12.23 -5.09 -1.09
CA SER A 44 13.44 -4.44 -1.56
C SER A 44 13.16 -3.41 -2.67
N LEU A 45 12.03 -3.56 -3.38
CA LEU A 45 11.57 -2.62 -4.40
C LEU A 45 11.14 -1.26 -3.82
N GLY A 46 11.01 -1.15 -2.50
CA GLY A 46 10.60 0.08 -1.84
C GLY A 46 9.09 0.21 -1.71
N ALA A 47 8.59 1.45 -1.83
CA ALA A 47 7.17 1.78 -1.79
C ALA A 47 6.87 2.98 -2.69
N HIS A 48 5.69 2.98 -3.29
CA HIS A 48 5.13 4.13 -3.99
C HIS A 48 4.28 4.96 -3.03
N THR A 49 4.34 6.28 -3.15
CA THR A 49 3.55 7.20 -2.31
C THR A 49 2.52 7.95 -3.12
N PHE A 50 1.31 8.03 -2.58
CA PHE A 50 0.18 8.72 -3.19
C PHE A 50 -0.43 9.72 -2.22
N GLY A 51 -1.05 10.79 -2.74
CA GLY A 51 -1.88 11.67 -1.93
C GLY A 51 -3.07 10.91 -1.35
N ARG A 52 -3.46 11.19 -0.11
CA ARG A 52 -4.57 10.51 0.59
C ARG A 52 -5.86 10.50 -0.23
N GLU A 53 -6.26 11.65 -0.78
CA GLU A 53 -7.50 11.76 -1.56
C GLU A 53 -7.40 11.00 -2.88
N GLN A 54 -6.25 11.07 -3.56
CA GLN A 54 -6.02 10.30 -4.80
C GLN A 54 -6.10 8.79 -4.56
N TRP A 55 -5.50 8.32 -3.46
CA TRP A 55 -5.56 6.91 -3.07
C TRP A 55 -7.00 6.47 -2.77
N ARG A 56 -7.78 7.30 -2.06
CA ARG A 56 -9.21 7.02 -1.80
C ARG A 56 -10.03 6.95 -3.08
N THR A 57 -9.84 7.89 -4.00
CA THR A 57 -10.52 7.89 -5.30
C THR A 57 -10.16 6.65 -6.10
N PHE A 58 -8.88 6.28 -6.15
CA PHE A 58 -8.43 5.06 -6.83
C PHE A 58 -9.11 3.82 -6.26
N VAL A 59 -9.08 3.62 -4.93
CA VAL A 59 -9.70 2.46 -4.29
C VAL A 59 -11.20 2.40 -4.57
N THR A 60 -11.90 3.53 -4.48
CA THR A 60 -13.34 3.62 -4.77
C THR A 60 -13.63 3.21 -6.21
N ALA A 61 -12.87 3.74 -7.17
CA ALA A 61 -13.07 3.43 -8.58
C ALA A 61 -12.77 1.95 -8.91
N VAL A 62 -11.79 1.33 -8.24
CA VAL A 62 -11.52 -0.12 -8.37
C VAL A 62 -12.69 -0.94 -7.82
N GLN A 63 -13.22 -0.55 -6.67
CA GLN A 63 -14.34 -1.24 -6.03
C GLN A 63 -15.63 -1.16 -6.85
N ASP A 64 -15.89 0.00 -7.45
CA ASP A 64 -17.08 0.25 -8.26
C ASP A 64 -16.95 -0.27 -9.71
N GLY A 65 -15.77 -0.78 -10.09
CA GLY A 65 -15.49 -1.28 -11.45
C GLY A 65 -15.47 -0.18 -12.51
N SER A 66 -15.16 1.05 -12.12
CA SER A 66 -15.16 2.24 -12.99
C SER A 66 -13.77 2.62 -13.51
N LEU A 67 -12.78 1.75 -13.31
CA LEU A 67 -11.40 1.88 -13.78
C LEU A 67 -11.13 0.96 -14.98
#